data_AF-A0A4Y9MGD3-F1
#
_entry.id   AF-A0A4Y9MGD3-F1
#
_cell.length_a   1.000
_cell.length_b   1.000
_cell.length_c   1.000
_cell.angle_alpha   90.00
_cell.angle_beta   90.00
_cell.angle_gamma   90.00
#
_symmetry.space_group_name_H-M   'P 1'
#
loop_
_entity.id
_entity.type
_entity.pdbx_description
1 polymer ?
#
loop_
_entity_poly.entity_id
_entity_poly.type
_entity_poly.pdbx_seq_one_letter_code
_entity_poly.pdbx_strand_id
1 'polypeptide(L)' 'MLWYTDHGDPAGDLAAIRAAAPWYTTKAEPSYADMHAALRKTIIAARFSPATAVPPTDTEIRAVLTAWAAAEPALAA' A
#
# COMPACT_ATOMS: atom_id res chain seq x y z
N MET A 1 -18.88 10.86 -0.47
CA MET A 1 -17.69 10.53 0.35
C MET A 1 -17.08 11.85 0.79
N LEU A 2 -17.43 12.35 1.98
CA LEU A 2 -17.08 13.73 2.39
C LEU A 2 -15.58 13.91 2.66
N TRP A 3 -14.91 12.91 3.23
CA TRP A 3 -13.47 13.01 3.48
C TRP A 3 -12.66 13.22 2.18
N TYR A 4 -13.08 12.58 1.08
CA TYR A 4 -12.36 12.66 -0.20
C TYR A 4 -12.44 14.06 -0.84
N THR A 5 -13.48 14.86 -0.53
CA THR A 5 -13.59 16.21 -1.10
C THR A 5 -12.52 17.15 -0.56
N ASP A 6 -12.10 16.93 0.69
CA ASP A 6 -11.15 17.82 1.37
C ASP A 6 -9.72 17.26 1.35
N HIS A 7 -9.56 15.95 1.19
CA HIS A 7 -8.27 15.25 1.33
C HIS A 7 -7.85 14.41 0.12
N GLY A 8 -8.72 14.24 -0.88
CA GLY A 8 -8.39 13.47 -2.08
C GLY A 8 -7.45 14.23 -3.03
N ASP A 9 -6.74 13.47 -3.87
CA ASP A 9 -6.03 14.01 -5.03
C ASP A 9 -6.59 13.36 -6.30
N PRO A 10 -7.66 13.93 -6.89
CA PRO A 10 -8.31 13.34 -8.06
C PRO A 10 -7.37 13.16 -9.25
N ALA A 11 -6.41 14.07 -9.44
CA ALA A 11 -5.49 14.02 -10.57
C ALA A 11 -4.45 12.90 -10.38
N GLY A 12 -3.84 12.82 -9.20
CA GLY A 12 -2.90 11.75 -8.85
C GLY A 12 -3.56 10.37 -8.83
N ASP A 13 -4.75 10.26 -8.25
CA ASP A 13 -5.50 9.00 -8.20
C ASP A 13 -5.88 8.53 -9.62
N LEU A 14 -6.33 9.43 -10.49
CA LEU A 14 -6.62 9.09 -11.90
C LEU A 14 -5.37 8.67 -12.65
N ALA A 15 -4.23 9.34 -12.43
CA ALA A 15 -2.96 8.94 -13.04
C ALA A 15 -2.54 7.54 -12.59
N ALA A 16 -2.65 7.23 -11.30
CA ALA A 16 -2.36 5.90 -10.76
C ALA A 16 -3.30 4.83 -11.32
N ILE A 17 -4.61 5.13 -11.43
CA ILE A 17 -5.59 4.22 -12.03
C ILE A 17 -5.26 3.97 -13.51
N ARG A 18 -4.91 5.00 -14.28
CA ARG A 18 -4.53 4.86 -15.69
C ARG A 18 -3.22 4.08 -15.85
N ALA A 19 -2.27 4.25 -14.94
CA ALA A 19 -1.03 3.46 -14.94
C ALA A 19 -1.31 1.98 -14.65
N ALA A 20 -2.25 1.67 -13.75
CA ALA A 20 -2.60 0.30 -13.38
C ALA A 20 -3.54 -0.39 -14.40
N ALA A 21 -4.39 0.38 -15.08
CA ALA A 21 -5.30 -0.11 -16.11
C ALA A 21 -5.23 0.74 -17.40
N PRO A 22 -4.12 0.67 -18.17
CA PRO A 22 -3.94 1.51 -19.36
C PRO A 22 -5.01 1.30 -20.45
N TRP A 23 -5.66 0.13 -20.45
CA TRP A 23 -6.74 -0.20 -21.38
C TRP A 23 -8.06 0.53 -21.07
N TYR A 24 -8.23 1.10 -19.87
CA TYR A 24 -9.46 1.78 -19.47
C TYR A 24 -9.35 3.30 -19.70
N THR A 25 -9.41 3.69 -20.97
CA THR A 25 -9.16 5.08 -21.41
C THR A 25 -10.30 6.06 -21.15
N THR A 26 -11.52 5.56 -20.96
CA THR A 26 -12.73 6.38 -20.81
C THR A 26 -13.00 6.81 -19.38
N LYS A 27 -12.27 6.30 -18.38
CA LYS A 27 -12.44 6.70 -16.98
C LYS A 27 -11.88 8.11 -16.77
N ALA A 28 -12.78 9.06 -16.58
CA ALA A 28 -12.47 10.47 -16.41
C ALA A 28 -12.42 10.92 -14.94
N GLU A 29 -13.07 10.17 -14.04
CA GLU A 29 -13.20 10.55 -12.63
C GLU A 29 -12.99 9.34 -11.69
N PRO A 30 -12.49 9.57 -10.47
CA PRO A 30 -12.48 8.55 -9.42
C PRO A 30 -13.90 8.07 -9.11
N SER A 31 -14.10 6.76 -9.06
CA SER A 31 -15.35 6.18 -8.58
C SER A 31 -15.42 6.21 -7.05
N TYR A 32 -16.61 5.99 -6.49
CA TYR A 32 -16.78 5.80 -5.05
C TYR A 32 -15.90 4.68 -4.47
N ALA A 33 -15.65 3.62 -5.25
CA ALA A 33 -14.77 2.54 -4.83
C ALA A 33 -13.31 3.02 -4.72
N ASP A 34 -12.85 3.87 -5.65
CA ASP A 34 -11.51 4.46 -5.59
C ASP A 34 -11.38 5.39 -4.38
N MET A 35 -12.39 6.22 -4.12
CA MET A 35 -12.43 7.11 -2.95
C MET A 35 -12.40 6.31 -1.63
N HIS A 36 -13.14 5.20 -1.55
CA HIS A 36 -13.10 4.30 -0.40
C HIS A 36 -11.74 3.61 -0.25
N ALA A 37 -11.11 3.21 -1.36
CA ALA A 37 -9.76 2.64 -1.34
C ALA A 37 -8.72 3.66 -0.83
N ALA A 38 -8.83 4.92 -1.26
CA ALA A 38 -7.99 6.03 -0.77
C ALA A 38 -8.16 6.25 0.74
N LEU A 39 -9.41 6.30 1.22
CA LEU A 39 -9.70 6.42 2.66
C LEU A 39 -9.14 5.24 3.44
N ARG A 40 -9.35 4.00 2.96
CA ARG A 40 -8.84 2.79 3.62
C ARG A 40 -7.32 2.80 3.74
N LYS A 41 -6.61 3.15 2.65
CA LYS A 41 -5.14 3.30 2.66
C LYS A 41 -4.70 4.32 3.71
N THR A 42 -5.37 5.47 3.79
CA THR A 42 -5.06 6.52 4.76
C THR A 42 -5.26 6.05 6.20
N ILE A 43 -6.39 5.38 6.51
CA ILE A 43 -6.65 4.83 7.85
C ILE A 43 -5.59 3.80 8.23
N ILE A 44 -5.21 2.92 7.30
CA ILE A 44 -4.16 1.92 7.54
C ILE A 44 -2.83 2.61 7.82
N ALA A 45 -2.42 3.57 7.00
CA ALA A 45 -1.19 4.32 7.21
C ALA A 45 -1.20 5.03 8.56
N ALA A 46 -2.29 5.70 8.93
CA ALA A 46 -2.42 6.38 10.22
C ALA A 46 -2.36 5.41 11.42
N ARG A 47 -2.84 4.17 11.26
CA ARG A 47 -2.81 3.15 12.33
C ARG A 47 -1.47 2.45 12.48
N PHE A 48 -0.77 2.22 11.37
CA PHE A 48 0.37 1.31 11.32
C PHE A 48 1.69 1.98 10.91
N SER A 49 1.69 3.26 10.51
CA SER A 49 2.94 4.03 10.41
C SER A 49 3.28 4.62 11.77
N PRO A 50 4.38 4.20 12.41
CA PRO A 50 4.90 4.91 13.56
C PRO A 50 5.30 6.33 13.15
N ALA A 51 5.06 7.31 14.02
CA ALA A 51 5.44 8.71 13.81
C ALA A 51 6.96 8.89 13.57
N THR A 52 7.76 7.88 13.92
CA THR A 52 9.16 7.76 13.55
C THR A 52 9.42 6.29 13.21
N ALA A 53 9.62 5.98 11.94
CA ALA A 53 10.10 4.68 11.54
C ALA A 53 11.54 4.53 12.05
N VAL A 54 11.75 3.70 13.07
CA VAL A 54 13.09 3.28 13.48
C VAL A 54 13.54 2.25 12.44
N PRO A 55 14.64 2.49 11.70
CA PRO A 55 15.18 1.48 10.79
C PRO A 55 15.46 0.20 11.59
N PRO A 56 15.05 -0.98 11.09
CA PRO A 56 15.35 -2.22 11.78
C PRO A 56 16.87 -2.36 11.94
N THR A 57 17.29 -2.80 13.11
CA THR A 57 18.69 -3.10 13.38
C THR A 57 19.15 -4.28 12.55
N ASP A 58 20.44 -4.34 12.26
CA ASP A 58 21.03 -5.47 11.51
C ASP A 58 20.78 -6.82 12.20
N THR A 59 20.67 -6.83 13.53
CA THR A 59 20.29 -8.02 14.32
C THR A 59 18.86 -8.47 14.03
N GLU A 60 17.89 -7.55 14.01
CA GLU A 60 16.48 -7.86 13.69
C GLU A 60 16.34 -8.38 12.25
N ILE A 61 17.05 -7.78 11.30
CA ILE A 61 17.09 -8.23 9.91
C ILE A 61 17.61 -9.68 9.83
N ARG A 62 18.76 -9.96 10.47
CA ARG A 62 19.34 -11.31 10.49
C ARG A 62 18.42 -12.34 11.16
N ALA A 63 17.70 -11.95 12.21
CA ALA A 63 16.75 -12.83 12.90
C ALA A 63 15.58 -13.26 11.98
N VAL A 64 14.99 -12.32 11.24
CA VAL A 64 13.90 -12.61 10.28
C VAL A 64 14.38 -13.51 9.15
N LEU A 65 15.55 -13.20 8.56
CA LEU A 65 16.12 -14.02 7.49
C LEU A 65 16.42 -15.45 7.95
N THR A 66 16.93 -15.63 9.17
CA THR A 66 17.18 -16.95 9.75
C THR A 66 15.88 -17.72 10.00
N ALA A 67 14.84 -17.04 10.51
CA ALA A 67 13.53 -17.65 10.72
C ALA A 67 12.89 -18.10 9.41
N TRP A 68 13.01 -17.32 8.32
CA TRP A 68 12.55 -17.73 7.00
C TRP A 68 13.34 -18.93 6.45
N ALA A 69 14.67 -18.92 6.55
CA ALA A 69 15.50 -20.04 6.13
C ALA A 69 15.17 -21.35 6.88
N ALA A 70 14.77 -21.25 8.15
CA ALA A 70 14.33 -22.40 8.94
C ALA A 70 12.88 -22.85 8.63
N ALA A 71 12.04 -21.95 8.11
CA ALA A 71 10.65 -22.22 7.77
C ALA A 71 10.46 -22.77 6.35
N GLU A 72 11.41 -22.50 5.44
CA GLU A 72 11.46 -23.15 4.13
C GLU A 72 11.66 -24.66 4.34
N PRO A 73 10.69 -25.52 3.95
CA PRO A 73 10.90 -26.96 4.03
C PRO A 73 12.06 -27.31 3.10
N ALA A 74 12.98 -28.14 3.59
CA ALA A 74 14.07 -28.68 2.77
C ALA A 74 13.48 -29.30 1.50
N LEU A 75 13.51 -28.55 0.39
CA LEU A 75 13.19 -29.08 -0.92
C LEU A 75 14.16 -30.25 -1.14
N ALA A 76 13.56 -31.44 -1.14
CA ALA A 76 14.20 -32.73 -1.05
C ALA A 76 15.46 -32.85 -1.92
N ALA A 77 16.56 -33.28 -1.28
CA ALA A 77 17.70 -33.90 -1.93
C ALA A 77 17.39 -35.36 -2.29
#